data_AF-A0A662JF05-F1
#
_entry.id   AF-A0A662JF05-F1
#
_cell.length_a   1.000
_cell.length_b   1.000
_cell.length_c   1.000
_cell.angle_alpha   90.00
_cell.angle_beta   90.00
_cell.angle_gamma   90.00
#
_symmetry.space_group_name_H-M   'P 1'
#
loop_
_entity.id
_entity.type
_entity.pdbx_description
1 polymer ?
#
loop_
_entity_poly.entity_id
_entity_poly.type
_entity_poly.pdbx_seq_one_letter_code
_entity_poly.pdbx_strand_id
1 'polypeptide(L)'
;MSSRPQIRGATQEELEEIVRLNAEVFSEYQQRRKYFELAISYDPYHRPEFNRIAIVNGKIVSNVRIVHRRMRIGSSLVLMGGIADVSTLVPYRRRGLATALLKDALNYMREHGYVV
;
A
#
# COMPACT_ATOMS: atom_id res chain seq x y z
N MET A 1 -3.15 -13.11 -23.63
CA MET A 1 -1.86 -12.94 -22.92
C MET A 1 -2.09 -12.03 -21.72
N SER A 2 -1.79 -12.48 -20.50
CA SER A 2 -1.85 -11.58 -19.33
C SER A 2 -0.53 -10.82 -19.27
N SER A 3 -0.56 -9.51 -19.50
CA SER A 3 0.60 -8.62 -19.40
C SER A 3 1.24 -8.72 -18.01
N ARG A 4 2.58 -8.75 -17.95
CA ARG A 4 3.33 -8.79 -16.70
C ARG A 4 2.99 -7.54 -15.86
N PRO A 5 2.67 -7.67 -14.57
CA PRO A 5 2.39 -6.51 -13.72
C PRO A 5 3.65 -5.67 -13.50
N GLN A 6 3.52 -4.35 -13.54
CA GLN A 6 4.53 -3.42 -13.04
C GLN A 6 4.33 -3.25 -11.53
N ILE A 7 5.42 -3.32 -10.76
CA ILE A 7 5.40 -3.16 -9.29
C ILE A 7 6.35 -2.04 -8.92
N ARG A 8 5.86 -1.06 -8.14
CA ARG A 8 6.64 0.09 -7.65
C ARG A 8 5.88 0.87 -6.57
N GLY A 9 6.52 1.90 -6.02
CA GLY A 9 5.85 2.93 -5.24
C GLY A 9 4.97 3.82 -6.12
N ALA A 10 3.88 4.32 -5.56
CA ALA A 10 2.98 5.24 -6.22
C ALA A 10 3.55 6.66 -6.31
N THR A 11 3.03 7.45 -7.24
CA THR A 11 3.24 8.91 -7.32
C THR A 11 2.08 9.66 -6.64
N GLN A 12 2.21 10.98 -6.53
CA GLN A 12 1.19 11.83 -5.94
C GLN A 12 -0.13 11.78 -6.74
N GLU A 13 -0.04 11.74 -8.07
CA GLU A 13 -1.19 11.72 -8.99
C GLU A 13 -1.99 10.41 -8.89
N GLU A 14 -1.36 9.34 -8.42
CA GLU A 14 -1.95 8.01 -8.32
C GLU A 14 -2.75 7.78 -7.03
N LEU A 15 -2.63 8.68 -6.04
CA LEU A 15 -3.28 8.50 -4.74
C LEU A 15 -4.80 8.43 -4.83
N GLU A 16 -5.41 9.23 -5.72
CA GLU A 16 -6.86 9.22 -5.94
C GLU A 16 -7.34 7.87 -6.50
N GLU A 17 -6.56 7.25 -7.40
CA GLU A 17 -6.87 5.91 -7.90
C GLU A 17 -6.72 4.84 -6.81
N ILE A 18 -5.69 4.95 -5.95
CA ILE A 18 -5.51 4.05 -4.81
C ILE A 18 -6.68 4.15 -3.82
N VAL A 19 -7.14 5.36 -3.51
CA VAL A 19 -8.32 5.58 -2.65
C VAL A 19 -9.55 4.87 -3.24
N ARG A 20 -9.79 5.02 -4.54
CA ARG A 20 -10.91 4.35 -5.22
C ARG A 20 -10.76 2.83 -5.21
N LEU A 21 -9.56 2.30 -5.47
CA LEU A 21 -9.25 0.88 -5.36
C LEU A 21 -9.55 0.33 -3.96
N ASN A 22 -9.06 0.99 -2.92
CA ASN A 22 -9.25 0.56 -1.54
C ASN A 22 -10.74 0.62 -1.16
N ALA A 23 -11.43 1.69 -1.54
CA ALA A 23 -12.87 1.79 -1.37
C ALA A 23 -13.65 0.69 -2.12
N GLU A 24 -13.19 0.25 -3.29
CA GLU A 24 -13.83 -0.86 -4.01
C GLU A 24 -13.60 -2.20 -3.30
N VAL A 25 -12.38 -2.47 -2.85
CA VAL A 25 -12.03 -3.76 -2.22
C VAL A 25 -12.61 -3.90 -0.81
N PHE A 26 -12.63 -2.81 -0.04
CA PHE A 26 -13.19 -2.75 1.32
C PHE A 26 -14.63 -2.22 1.29
N SER A 27 -15.43 -2.66 0.31
CA SER A 27 -16.78 -2.14 0.03
C SER A 27 -17.77 -2.25 1.19
N GLU A 28 -17.57 -3.21 2.10
CA GLU A 28 -18.43 -3.46 3.27
C GLU A 28 -18.26 -2.41 4.38
N TYR A 29 -17.19 -1.60 4.35
CA TYR A 29 -16.98 -0.54 5.32
C TYR A 29 -17.81 0.70 5.01
N GLN A 30 -18.52 1.22 6.01
CA GLN A 30 -19.23 2.50 5.94
C GLN A 30 -18.22 3.64 5.67
N GLN A 31 -18.59 4.61 4.82
CA GLN A 31 -17.76 5.79 4.51
C GLN A 31 -16.33 5.47 4.00
N ARG A 32 -16.13 4.28 3.41
CA ARG A 32 -14.83 3.75 2.96
C ARG A 32 -13.94 4.74 2.19
N ARG A 33 -14.49 5.48 1.23
CA ARG A 33 -13.70 6.45 0.44
C ARG A 33 -13.12 7.55 1.35
N LYS A 34 -13.98 8.18 2.16
CA LYS A 34 -13.58 9.21 3.12
C LYS A 34 -12.57 8.67 4.13
N TYR A 35 -12.72 7.43 4.59
CA TYR A 35 -11.74 6.80 5.47
C TYR A 35 -10.34 6.74 4.83
N PHE A 36 -10.23 6.23 3.59
CA PHE A 36 -8.93 6.12 2.92
C PHE A 36 -8.34 7.49 2.54
N GLU A 37 -9.18 8.45 2.13
CA GLU A 37 -8.76 9.84 1.89
C GLU A 37 -8.16 10.46 3.16
N LEU A 38 -8.84 10.33 4.30
CA LEU A 38 -8.36 10.84 5.59
C LEU A 38 -7.11 10.09 6.06
N ALA A 39 -7.05 8.77 5.91
CA ALA A 39 -5.90 7.96 6.33
C ALA A 39 -4.60 8.35 5.60
N ILE A 40 -4.71 8.87 4.37
CA ILE A 40 -3.59 9.40 3.59
C ILE A 40 -3.34 10.87 3.95
N SER A 41 -4.36 11.72 3.89
CA SER A 41 -4.20 13.19 4.01
C SER A 41 -3.88 13.69 5.41
N TYR A 42 -4.32 12.99 6.47
CA TYR A 42 -4.09 13.38 7.87
C TYR A 42 -2.86 12.74 8.49
N ASP A 43 -2.20 11.80 7.82
CA ASP A 43 -0.95 11.21 8.32
C ASP A 43 0.23 12.09 7.87
N PRO A 44 0.85 12.88 8.77
CA PRO A 44 1.93 13.80 8.39
C PRO A 44 3.19 13.07 7.90
N TYR A 45 3.31 11.78 8.23
CA TYR A 45 4.42 10.94 7.79
C TYR A 45 4.15 10.27 6.46
N HIS A 46 2.92 10.28 5.95
CA HIS A 46 2.60 9.65 4.68
C HIS A 46 3.41 10.26 3.55
N ARG A 47 3.88 9.38 2.65
CA ARG A 47 4.50 9.74 1.38
C ARG A 47 3.91 8.84 0.29
N PRO A 48 3.71 9.33 -0.95
CA PRO A 48 3.07 8.54 -1.99
C PRO A 48 3.70 7.17 -2.21
N GLU A 49 5.04 7.10 -2.19
CA GLU A 49 5.84 5.90 -2.42
C GLU A 49 5.66 4.82 -1.34
N PHE A 50 5.06 5.15 -0.20
CA PHE A 50 4.69 4.16 0.81
C PHE A 50 3.50 3.30 0.37
N ASN A 51 2.72 3.74 -0.61
CA ASN A 51 1.76 2.88 -1.30
C ASN A 51 2.51 2.10 -2.39
N ARG A 52 2.68 0.80 -2.16
CA ARG A 52 3.26 -0.14 -3.12
C ARG A 52 2.15 -0.67 -3.99
N ILE A 53 2.24 -0.46 -5.30
CA ILE A 53 1.14 -0.71 -6.23
C ILE A 53 1.52 -1.72 -7.32
N ALA A 54 0.52 -2.47 -7.78
CA ALA A 54 0.63 -3.33 -8.95
C ALA A 54 -0.23 -2.76 -10.09
N ILE A 55 0.39 -2.53 -11.24
CA ILE A 55 -0.24 -1.97 -12.43
C ILE A 55 -0.34 -3.04 -13.51
N VAL A 56 -1.53 -3.23 -14.08
CA VAL A 56 -1.77 -4.12 -15.21
C VAL A 56 -2.52 -3.34 -16.28
N ASN A 57 -1.97 -3.29 -17.50
CA ASN A 57 -2.54 -2.54 -18.63
C ASN A 57 -2.88 -1.07 -18.28
N GLY A 58 -1.97 -0.39 -17.56
CA GLY A 58 -2.12 1.01 -17.16
C GLY A 58 -3.09 1.27 -16.00
N LYS A 59 -3.68 0.25 -15.39
CA LYS A 59 -4.59 0.37 -14.25
C LYS A 59 -3.94 -0.13 -12.96
N ILE A 60 -4.12 0.59 -11.85
CA ILE A 60 -3.75 0.11 -10.51
C ILE A 60 -4.77 -0.93 -10.07
N VAL A 61 -4.32 -2.18 -9.87
CA VAL A 61 -5.20 -3.32 -9.56
C VAL A 61 -4.96 -3.91 -8.17
N SER A 62 -3.89 -3.50 -7.51
CA SER A 62 -3.54 -3.92 -6.15
C SER A 62 -2.69 -2.87 -5.45
N ASN A 63 -2.85 -2.74 -4.13
CA ASN A 63 -2.11 -1.82 -3.27
C ASN A 63 -1.71 -2.51 -1.95
N VAL A 64 -0.57 -2.08 -1.39
CA VAL A 64 -0.15 -2.31 0.00
C VAL A 64 0.45 -1.01 0.51
N ARG A 65 0.00 -0.49 1.65
CA ARG A 65 0.56 0.72 2.26
C ARG A 65 1.51 0.39 3.40
N ILE A 66 2.66 1.04 3.41
CA ILE A 66 3.60 1.11 4.54
C ILE A 66 3.20 2.30 5.43
N VAL A 67 3.00 2.05 6.71
CA VAL A 67 2.69 3.07 7.72
C VAL A 67 3.96 3.33 8.52
N HIS A 68 4.66 4.41 8.17
CA HIS A 68 5.91 4.82 8.82
C HIS A 68 5.68 5.22 10.27
N ARG A 69 6.23 4.47 11.23
CA ARG A 69 6.10 4.78 12.67
C ARG A 69 7.38 4.43 13.42
N ARG A 70 7.54 5.02 14.60
CA ARG A 70 8.48 4.53 15.62
C ARG A 70 7.70 3.73 16.65
N MET A 71 8.21 2.56 17.02
CA MET A 71 7.60 1.67 18.00
C MET A 71 8.57 1.43 19.15
N ARG A 72 8.05 1.41 20.38
CA ARG A 72 8.84 1.00 21.55
C ARG A 72 8.75 -0.51 21.72
N ILE A 73 9.90 -1.18 21.75
CA ILE A 73 10.02 -2.62 22.03
C ILE A 73 11.01 -2.75 23.20
N GLY A 74 10.49 -3.07 24.39
CA GLY A 74 11.28 -3.01 25.63
C GLY A 74 11.82 -1.59 25.88
N SER A 75 13.13 -1.49 26.11
CA SER A 75 13.84 -0.21 26.26
C SER A 75 14.19 0.48 24.94
N SER A 76 14.05 -0.22 23.80
CA SER A 76 14.44 0.29 22.47
C SER A 76 13.31 1.03 21.77
N LEU A 77 13.65 2.08 21.01
CA LEU A 77 12.77 2.73 20.04
C LEU A 77 13.22 2.34 18.63
N VAL A 78 12.37 1.61 17.90
CA VAL A 78 12.69 1.10 16.57
C VAL A 78 11.88 1.81 15.49
N LEU A 79 12.47 1.97 14.30
CA LEU A 79 11.74 2.36 13.11
C LEU A 79 10.99 1.14 12.56
N MET A 80 9.66 1.25 12.45
CA MET A 80 8.74 0.16 12.10
C MET A 80 7.84 0.61 10.94
N GLY A 81 7.61 -0.28 9.98
CA GLY A 81 6.70 -0.06 8.86
C GLY A 81 5.48 -0.94 9.00
N GLY A 82 4.36 -0.36 9.44
CA GLY A 82 3.10 -1.09 9.57
C GLY A 82 2.54 -1.42 8.19
N ILE A 83 1.98 -2.61 8.01
CA ILE A 83 1.31 -2.96 6.75
C ILE A 83 -0.18 -2.64 6.86
N ALA A 84 -0.69 -1.80 5.96
CA ALA A 84 -2.08 -1.38 5.87
C ALA A 84 -2.61 -1.47 4.43
N ASP A 85 -3.93 -1.33 4.28
CA ASP A 85 -4.63 -1.16 3.00
C ASP A 85 -4.26 -2.19 1.93
N VAL A 86 -4.04 -3.45 2.35
CA VAL A 86 -3.72 -4.56 1.45
C VAL A 86 -4.95 -4.88 0.62
N SER A 87 -4.96 -4.43 -0.62
CA SER A 87 -6.12 -4.51 -1.50
C SER A 87 -5.74 -5.10 -2.86
N THR A 88 -6.62 -5.95 -3.41
CA THR A 88 -6.52 -6.47 -4.78
C THR A 88 -7.93 -6.61 -5.35
N LEU A 89 -8.17 -6.02 -6.53
CA LEU A 89 -9.43 -6.15 -7.26
C LEU A 89 -9.77 -7.62 -7.52
N VAL A 90 -11.04 -8.00 -7.35
CA VAL A 90 -11.51 -9.41 -7.45
C VAL A 90 -11.01 -10.10 -8.73
N PRO A 91 -11.11 -9.51 -9.95
CA PRO A 91 -10.66 -10.16 -11.18
C PRO A 91 -9.14 -10.44 -11.23
N TYR A 92 -8.34 -9.75 -10.41
CA TYR A 92 -6.89 -9.82 -10.38
C TYR A 92 -6.33 -10.65 -9.20
N ARG A 93 -7.20 -11.19 -8.34
CA ARG A 93 -6.82 -12.06 -7.22
C ARG A 93 -6.28 -13.42 -7.71
N ARG A 94 -5.61 -14.14 -6.81
CA ARG A 94 -5.00 -15.47 -7.07
C ARG A 94 -3.90 -15.46 -8.14
N ARG A 95 -3.31 -14.28 -8.42
CA ARG A 95 -2.19 -14.09 -9.36
C ARG A 95 -0.86 -13.72 -8.68
N GLY A 96 -0.79 -13.82 -7.35
CA GLY A 96 0.41 -13.49 -6.58
C GLY A 96 0.70 -11.99 -6.39
N LEU A 97 -0.21 -11.09 -6.80
CA LEU A 97 0.01 -9.64 -6.72
C LEU A 97 0.25 -9.14 -5.29
N ALA A 98 -0.62 -9.50 -4.35
CA ALA A 98 -0.44 -9.10 -2.94
C ALA A 98 0.91 -9.59 -2.37
N THR A 99 1.31 -10.83 -2.67
CA THR A 99 2.62 -11.36 -2.26
C THR A 99 3.77 -10.56 -2.88
N ALA A 100 3.66 -10.18 -4.15
CA ALA A 100 4.69 -9.42 -4.83
C ALA A 100 4.80 -7.99 -4.26
N LEU A 101 3.68 -7.35 -3.91
CA LEU A 101 3.67 -6.05 -3.23
C LEU A 101 4.22 -6.11 -1.81
N LEU A 102 3.91 -7.17 -1.04
CA LEU A 102 4.50 -7.36 0.28
C LEU A 102 6.02 -7.54 0.19
N LYS A 103 6.53 -8.30 -0.79
CA LYS A 103 7.98 -8.44 -1.01
C LYS A 103 8.63 -7.11 -1.38
N ASP A 104 8.00 -6.34 -2.25
CA ASP A 104 8.47 -5.00 -2.62
C ASP A 104 8.46 -4.03 -1.43
N ALA A 105 7.43 -4.07 -0.59
CA ALA A 105 7.37 -3.30 0.65
C ALA A 105 8.48 -3.69 1.63
N LEU A 106 8.74 -4.98 1.82
CA LEU A 106 9.84 -5.46 2.67
C LEU A 106 11.20 -4.98 2.15
N ASN A 107 11.43 -5.00 0.83
CA ASN A 107 12.66 -4.52 0.23
C ASN A 107 12.84 -3.02 0.45
N TYR A 108 11.80 -2.23 0.18
CA TYR A 108 11.79 -0.79 0.48
C TYR A 108 12.14 -0.53 1.94
N MET A 109 11.49 -1.25 2.87
CA MET A 109 11.73 -1.08 4.31
C MET A 109 13.18 -1.41 4.70
N ARG A 110 13.78 -2.48 4.16
CA ARG A 110 15.20 -2.82 4.41
C ARG A 110 16.15 -1.74 3.91
N GLU A 111 15.92 -1.25 2.69
CA GLU A 111 16.75 -0.20 2.07
C GLU A 111 16.68 1.12 2.84
N HIS A 112 15.59 1.38 3.57
CA HIS A 112 15.34 2.63 4.29
C HIS A 112 15.52 2.49 5.82
N GLY A 113 16.16 1.42 6.30
CA GLY A 113 16.57 1.27 7.70
C GLY A 113 15.44 0.94 8.68
N TYR A 114 14.32 0.43 8.19
CA TYR A 114 13.28 -0.13 9.05
C TYR A 114 13.75 -1.48 9.62
N VAL A 115 13.22 -1.85 10.78
CA VAL A 115 13.40 -3.21 11.33
C VAL A 115 12.42 -4.15 10.65
N VAL A 116 12.92 -5.18 9.97
CA VAL A 116 12.16 -6.12 9.11
C VAL A 116 12.66 -7.54 9.24
#